data_AF-A0A9X1LYZ7-F1
#
_entry.id   AF-A0A9X1LYZ7-F1
#
_cell.length_a   1.000
_cell.length_b   1.000
_cell.length_c   1.000
_cell.angle_alpha   90.00
_cell.angle_beta   90.00
_cell.angle_gamma   90.00
#
_symmetry.space_group_name_H-M   'P 1'
#
loop_
_entity.id
_entity.type
_entity.pdbx_description
1 polymer ?
#
loop_
_entity_poly.entity_id
_entity_poly.type
_entity_poly.pdbx_seq_one_letter_code
_entity_poly.pdbx_strand_id
1 'polypeptide(L)'
;MSETHKLSRNEAAEFLAELGRDISAARLRVTIDGKLGRETPAPVKKLASLPDPPSIDVSGAEASPDESVIESGEAAGVRSRLKQ
;
A
#
# COMPACT_ATOMS: atom_id res chain seq x y z
N MET A 1 -18.44 25.89 18.54
CA MET A 1 -17.43 25.04 19.19
C MET A 1 -17.47 23.70 18.48
N SER A 2 -16.53 23.40 17.59
CA SER A 2 -16.52 22.12 16.87
C SER A 2 -15.61 21.16 17.63
N GLU A 3 -16.17 20.15 18.28
CA GLU A 3 -15.39 19.09 18.91
C GLU A 3 -14.64 18.33 17.82
N THR A 4 -13.31 18.42 17.82
CA THR A 4 -12.48 17.53 17.01
C THR A 4 -12.42 16.19 17.72
N HIS A 5 -13.29 15.27 17.32
CA HIS A 5 -13.24 13.89 17.77
C HIS A 5 -11.90 13.29 17.27
N LYS A 6 -10.92 13.20 18.16
CA LYS A 6 -9.63 12.59 17.83
C LYS A 6 -9.86 11.08 17.75
N LEU A 7 -9.78 10.54 16.54
CA LEU A 7 -9.72 9.09 16.35
C LEU A 7 -8.48 8.55 17.07
N SER A 8 -8.64 7.45 17.77
CA SER A 8 -7.53 6.68 18.31
C SER A 8 -6.61 6.22 17.17
N ARG A 9 -5.33 5.99 17.47
CA ARG A 9 -4.35 5.47 16.48
C ARG A 9 -4.86 4.18 15.81
N ASN A 10 -5.53 3.31 16.58
CA ASN A 10 -6.06 2.05 16.07
C ASN A 10 -7.26 2.28 15.15
N GLU A 11 -8.19 3.17 15.53
CA GLU A 11 -9.34 3.54 14.71
C GLU A 11 -8.89 4.20 13.40
N ALA A 12 -7.86 5.05 13.45
CA ALA A 12 -7.26 5.65 12.27
C ALA A 12 -6.62 4.59 11.35
N ALA A 13 -5.93 3.60 11.92
CA ALA A 13 -5.33 2.51 11.15
C ALA A 13 -6.39 1.63 10.47
N GLU A 14 -7.46 1.28 11.19
CA GLU A 14 -8.58 0.51 10.65
C GLU A 14 -9.29 1.27 9.52
N PHE A 15 -9.55 2.56 9.71
CA PHE A 15 -10.15 3.41 8.70
C PHE A 15 -9.29 3.50 7.43
N LEU A 16 -7.99 3.69 7.57
CA LEU A 16 -7.07 3.74 6.41
C LEU A 16 -6.99 2.39 5.69
N ALA A 17 -7.00 1.28 6.42
CA ALA A 17 -7.03 -0.04 5.83
C ALA A 17 -8.33 -0.31 5.07
N GLU A 18 -9.47 0.12 5.61
CA GLU A 18 -10.76 0.05 4.93
C GLU A 18 -10.79 0.90 3.66
N LEU A 19 -10.36 2.15 3.76
CA LEU A 19 -10.24 3.04 2.59
C LEU A 19 -9.35 2.44 1.50
N GLY A 20 -8.25 1.80 1.87
CA GLY A 20 -7.35 1.14 0.92
C GLY A 20 -8.01 -0.04 0.20
N ARG A 21 -8.83 -0.82 0.90
CA ARG A 21 -9.64 -1.90 0.31
C ARG A 21 -10.65 -1.33 -0.68
N ASP A 22 -11.32 -0.24 -0.32
CA ASP A 22 -12.33 0.40 -1.18
C ASP A 22 -11.73 0.96 -2.47
N ILE A 23 -10.58 1.63 -2.37
CA ILE A 23 -9.83 2.12 -3.54
C ILE A 23 -9.43 0.95 -4.44
N SER A 24 -8.91 -0.13 -3.86
CA SER A 24 -8.51 -1.33 -4.60
C SER A 24 -9.70 -1.98 -5.31
N ALA A 25 -10.84 -2.13 -4.61
CA ALA A 25 -12.07 -2.65 -5.18
C ALA A 25 -12.61 -1.75 -6.31
N ALA A 26 -12.53 -0.43 -6.16
CA ALA A 26 -12.92 0.51 -7.20
C ALA A 26 -12.05 0.37 -8.46
N ARG A 27 -10.72 0.24 -8.31
CA ARG A 27 -9.81 0.01 -9.45
C ARG A 27 -10.09 -1.31 -10.17
N LEU A 28 -10.36 -2.37 -9.42
CA LEU A 28 -10.78 -3.66 -9.98
C LEU A 28 -12.08 -3.51 -10.76
N ARG A 29 -13.06 -2.79 -10.20
CA ARG A 29 -14.35 -2.56 -10.85
C ARG A 29 -14.20 -1.81 -12.17
N VAL A 30 -13.44 -0.71 -12.18
CA VAL A 30 -13.14 0.06 -13.41
C VAL A 30 -12.53 -0.85 -14.48
N THR A 31 -11.58 -1.70 -14.08
CA THR A 31 -10.91 -2.62 -15.01
C THR A 31 -11.89 -3.65 -15.60
N ILE A 32 -12.73 -4.25 -14.76
CA ILE A 32 -13.71 -5.27 -15.17
C ILE A 32 -14.77 -4.65 -16.08
N ASP A 33 -15.36 -3.53 -15.68
CA ASP A 33 -16.37 -2.83 -16.48
C ASP A 33 -15.81 -2.43 -17.85
N GLY A 34 -14.57 -1.92 -17.91
CA GLY A 34 -13.88 -1.62 -19.17
C GLY A 34 -13.73 -2.84 -20.08
N LYS A 35 -13.37 -4.00 -19.52
CA LYS A 35 -13.27 -5.26 -20.28
C LYS A 35 -14.64 -5.77 -20.76
N LEU A 36 -15.70 -5.51 -20.01
CA LEU A 36 -17.07 -5.92 -20.34
C LEU A 36 -17.81 -4.90 -21.22
N GLY A 37 -17.18 -3.78 -21.59
CA GLY A 37 -17.83 -2.70 -22.33
C GLY A 37 -18.94 -2.00 -21.54
N ARG A 38 -18.91 -2.08 -20.21
CA ARG A 38 -19.86 -1.43 -19.31
C ARG A 38 -19.32 -0.09 -18.85
N GLU A 39 -20.21 0.88 -18.66
CA GLU A 39 -19.82 2.15 -18.10
C GLU A 39 -19.68 2.05 -16.57
N THR A 40 -18.50 2.38 -16.05
CA THR A 40 -18.30 2.50 -14.60
C THR A 40 -18.86 3.84 -14.09
N PRO A 41 -19.61 3.86 -12.97
CA PRO A 41 -20.11 5.09 -12.38
C PRO A 41 -18.99 6.10 -12.04
N ALA A 42 -19.27 7.38 -12.26
CA ALA A 42 -18.30 8.46 -12.00
C ALA A 42 -17.74 8.49 -10.56
N PRO A 43 -18.53 8.23 -9.49
CA PRO A 43 -17.99 8.17 -8.12
C PRO A 43 -16.94 7.07 -7.95
N VAL A 44 -17.14 5.91 -8.58
CA VAL A 44 -16.20 4.78 -8.51
C VAL A 44 -14.91 5.10 -9.27
N LYS A 45 -15.01 5.78 -10.43
CA LYS A 45 -13.81 6.27 -11.15
C LYS A 45 -13.01 7.26 -10.31
N LYS A 46 -13.68 8.18 -9.60
CA LYS A 46 -13.03 9.12 -8.68
C LYS A 46 -12.34 8.38 -7.52
N LEU A 47 -13.02 7.42 -6.91
CA LEU A 47 -12.45 6.61 -5.83
C LEU A 47 -11.22 5.82 -6.29
N ALA A 48 -11.28 5.21 -7.48
CA ALA A 48 -10.17 4.47 -8.07
C ALA A 48 -8.94 5.34 -8.38
N SER A 49 -9.14 6.64 -8.63
CA SER A 49 -8.06 7.61 -8.88
C SER A 49 -7.36 8.14 -7.63
N LEU A 50 -7.86 7.81 -6.44
CA LEU A 50 -7.18 8.21 -5.20
C LEU A 50 -5.84 7.48 -5.03
N PRO A 51 -4.84 8.13 -4.42
CA PRO A 51 -3.59 7.47 -4.05
C PRO A 51 -3.85 6.43 -2.95
N ASP A 52 -2.94 5.46 -2.83
CA ASP A 52 -3.04 4.46 -1.77
C ASP A 52 -2.85 5.11 -0.40
N PRO A 53 -3.67 4.77 0.61
CA PRO A 53 -3.58 5.37 1.93
C PRO A 53 -2.30 4.90 2.64
N PRO A 54 -1.73 5.73 3.52
CA PRO A 54 -0.57 5.34 4.31
C PRO A 54 -0.92 4.16 5.22
N SER A 55 0.00 3.20 5.33
CA SER A 55 -0.12 2.10 6.29
C SER A 55 0.40 2.55 7.66
N ILE A 56 -0.42 2.41 8.70
CA ILE A 56 -0.01 2.62 10.08
C ILE A 56 0.38 1.26 10.66
N ASP A 57 1.65 1.10 11.02
CA ASP A 57 2.08 -0.04 11.81
C ASP A 57 1.53 0.12 13.24
N VAL A 58 0.55 -0.71 13.59
CA VAL A 58 -0.03 -0.79 14.95
C VAL A 58 0.68 -1.83 15.82
N SER A 59 1.72 -2.50 15.31
CA SER A 59 2.50 -3.53 16.02
C SER A 59 3.63 -2.96 16.89
N GLY A 60 3.67 -1.65 17.12
CA GLY A 60 4.77 -0.95 17.80
C GLY A 60 4.61 -0.78 19.31
N ALA A 61 4.67 -1.88 20.06
CA ALA A 61 5.30 -1.97 21.38
C ALA A 61 6.22 -3.19 21.26
N GLU A 62 7.45 -3.04 20.77
CA GLU A 62 8.60 -2.61 21.54
C GLU A 62 9.50 -1.71 20.68
N ALA A 63 9.71 -0.47 21.12
CA ALA A 63 10.88 0.28 20.69
C ALA A 63 12.10 -0.31 21.40
N SER A 64 12.78 -1.27 20.77
CA SER A 64 14.17 -1.59 21.11
C SER A 64 15.07 -0.81 20.15
N PRO A 65 15.84 0.17 20.63
CA PRO A 65 16.88 0.78 19.82
C PRO A 65 18.11 -0.11 19.97
N ASP A 66 18.48 -0.86 18.94
CA ASP A 66 19.90 -0.89 18.57
C ASP A 66 20.18 -1.52 17.20
N GLU A 67 21.11 -0.84 16.55
CA GLU A 67 22.02 -1.26 15.49
C GLU A 67 21.49 -1.63 14.09
N SER A 68 21.68 -0.64 13.22
CA SER A 68 22.11 -0.76 11.84
C SER A 68 23.11 -1.89 11.57
N VAL A 69 22.76 -2.81 10.67
CA VAL A 69 23.75 -3.41 9.75
C VAL A 69 23.17 -3.42 8.35
N ILE A 70 23.63 -2.48 7.53
CA ILE A 70 23.59 -2.56 6.08
C ILE A 70 24.71 -3.53 5.68
N GLU A 71 24.37 -4.74 5.26
CA GLU A 71 25.32 -5.63 4.60
C GLU A 71 25.00 -5.68 3.10
N SER A 72 25.75 -4.88 2.36
CA SER A 72 25.86 -4.93 0.90
C SER A 72 26.44 -6.28 0.48
N GLY A 73 25.58 -7.22 0.10
CA GLY A 73 25.97 -8.47 -0.54
C GLY A 73 26.19 -8.30 -2.04
N GLU A 74 27.35 -7.74 -2.43
CA GLU A 74 27.85 -7.81 -3.80
C GLU A 74 28.39 -9.22 -4.07
N ALA A 75 27.55 -10.12 -4.59
CA ALA A 75 27.97 -11.45 -5.01
C ALA A 75 28.38 -11.43 -6.49
N ALA A 76 29.66 -11.17 -6.71
CA ALA A 76 30.34 -11.45 -7.97
C ALA A 76 30.41 -12.96 -8.24
N GLY A 77 29.98 -13.37 -9.45
CA GLY A 77 30.23 -14.71 -9.99
C GLY A 77 29.40 -14.90 -11.27
N VAL A 78 29.91 -15.36 -12.41
CA VAL A 78 31.14 -16.10 -12.72
C VAL A 78 31.52 -15.77 -14.15
N ARG A 79 32.78 -15.40 -14.36
CA ARG A 79 33.37 -15.19 -15.70
C ARG A 79 33.52 -16.52 -16.44
N SER A 80 33.10 -16.47 -17.69
CA SER A 80 33.41 -17.34 -18.82
C SER A 80 34.68 -18.20 -18.68
N ARG A 81 34.53 -19.52 -18.87
CA ARG A 81 35.64 -20.42 -19.17
C ARG A 81 35.40 -21.07 -20.53
N LEU A 82 35.74 -20.32 -21.59
CA LEU A 82 35.97 -20.84 -22.93
C LEU A 82 37.42 -21.33 -22.98
N LYS A 83 37.63 -22.63 -23.17
CA LYS A 83 38.90 -23.16 -23.65
C LYS A 83 38.62 -24.02 -24.88
N GLN A 84 39.25 -23.61 -25.97
CA GLN A 84 39.59 -24.45 -27.11
C GLN A 84 40.60 -25.51 -26.70
#